data_AF-A0AAW0D3T5-F1
#
_entry.id   AF-A0AAW0D3T5-F1
#
_cell.length_a   1.000
_cell.length_b   1.000
_cell.length_c   1.000
_cell.angle_alpha   90.00
_cell.angle_beta   90.00
_cell.angle_gamma   90.00
#
_symmetry.space_group_name_H-M   'P 1'
#
loop_
_entity.id
_entity.type
_entity.pdbx_description
1 polymer ?
#
loop_
_entity_poly.entity_id
_entity_poly.type
_entity_poly.pdbx_seq_one_letter_code
_entity_poly.pdbx_strand_id
1 'polypeptide(L)'
;MTLELPKHDSTLINGLGRWKDADAPTPLAVITVEQGKRYRMRVVNIACQPDYEFWIENHDMTVIEADGINHQPVQADKFRIFASQRYSFVLNANQPIGNYWIRADPSSGDNGFNGGINSAILRYVGAPEEEPIDRDFDPRNELKESDLHPLENPGAPGQPFPGGVDHAINLHFSTSSDRFFINDVSFMNPPIDVLLQVLSGARQPGELLPQGSVYELPGPNKTIEISFTGGGIKGFEHPIHLHGHAFDVVRVAGSDVYNFENPVRRDTVNSGKGGDNVTIRFVTDNPGPWFLHCHIDWHLETGFAAVMAERTPEWNDVIHPPAEWFDLCPKYNALPPEQQ
;
A
#
# COMPACT_ATOMS: atom_id res chain seq x y z
N MET A 1 12.44 -25.99 0.41
CA MET A 1 11.73 -25.65 -0.83
C MET A 1 11.82 -24.13 -0.94
N THR A 2 12.49 -23.59 -1.95
CA THR A 2 12.57 -22.12 -2.12
C THR A 2 11.21 -21.68 -2.63
N LEU A 3 10.57 -20.71 -1.96
CA LEU A 3 9.27 -20.22 -2.39
C LEU A 3 9.46 -19.41 -3.68
N GLU A 4 9.10 -19.99 -4.83
CA GLU A 4 8.99 -19.24 -6.08
C GLU A 4 7.64 -18.53 -6.08
N LEU A 5 7.68 -17.19 -6.04
CA LEU A 5 6.49 -16.36 -6.14
C LEU A 5 5.88 -16.50 -7.53
N PRO A 6 4.55 -16.66 -7.65
CA PRO A 6 3.91 -16.75 -8.95
C PRO A 6 4.12 -15.45 -9.73
N LYS A 7 4.51 -15.59 -11.00
CA LYS A 7 4.57 -14.48 -11.93
C LYS A 7 3.15 -14.21 -12.42
N HIS A 8 2.69 -12.96 -12.36
CA HIS A 8 1.41 -12.59 -12.94
C HIS A 8 1.48 -12.60 -14.48
N ASP A 9 0.41 -13.05 -15.13
CA ASP A 9 0.36 -13.16 -16.59
C ASP A 9 -0.09 -11.87 -17.28
N SER A 10 -0.85 -11.01 -16.59
CA SER A 10 -1.43 -9.81 -17.17
C SER A 10 -1.71 -8.75 -16.13
N THR A 11 -1.55 -7.49 -16.55
CA THR A 11 -2.05 -6.33 -15.83
C THR A 11 -3.50 -6.06 -16.25
N LEU A 12 -4.39 -5.90 -15.27
CA LEU A 12 -5.79 -5.55 -15.51
C LEU A 12 -6.05 -4.11 -15.08
N ILE A 13 -6.54 -3.29 -16.00
CA ILE A 13 -7.04 -1.93 -15.71
C ILE A 13 -8.57 -2.02 -15.80
N ASN A 14 -9.27 -1.68 -14.72
CA ASN A 14 -10.74 -1.83 -14.60
C ASN A 14 -11.24 -3.24 -14.99
N GLY A 15 -10.47 -4.29 -14.64
CA GLY A 15 -10.85 -5.69 -14.85
C GLY A 15 -10.57 -6.24 -16.24
N LEU A 16 -9.96 -5.47 -17.15
CA LEU A 16 -9.61 -5.89 -18.50
C LEU A 16 -8.13 -5.66 -18.79
N GLY A 17 -7.56 -6.52 -19.62
CA GLY A 17 -6.16 -6.46 -20.03
C GLY A 17 -5.82 -7.56 -21.02
N ARG A 18 -4.65 -7.45 -21.64
CA ARG A 18 -4.11 -8.43 -22.59
C ARG A 18 -3.04 -9.29 -21.95
N TRP A 19 -3.01 -10.54 -22.41
CA TRP A 19 -1.95 -11.50 -22.12
C TRP A 19 -1.08 -11.69 -23.36
N LYS A 20 0.24 -11.69 -23.19
CA LYS A 20 1.20 -11.73 -24.30
C LYS A 20 1.11 -12.99 -25.17
N ASP A 21 0.70 -14.12 -24.59
CA ASP A 21 0.66 -15.42 -25.26
C ASP A 21 -0.77 -15.80 -25.69
N ALA A 22 -1.71 -14.84 -25.67
CA ALA A 22 -3.06 -15.06 -26.14
C ALA A 22 -3.11 -15.25 -27.67
N ASP A 23 -3.88 -16.22 -28.14
CA ASP A 23 -4.08 -16.50 -29.58
C ASP A 23 -4.78 -15.34 -30.32
N ALA A 24 -5.50 -14.48 -29.60
CA ALA A 24 -6.17 -13.30 -30.13
C ALA A 24 -6.19 -12.16 -29.09
N PRO A 25 -6.21 -10.88 -29.52
CA PRO A 25 -6.28 -9.75 -28.61
C PRO A 25 -7.58 -9.77 -27.78
N THR A 26 -7.44 -9.70 -26.46
CA THR A 26 -8.58 -9.52 -25.55
C THR A 26 -9.01 -8.04 -25.51
N PRO A 27 -10.27 -7.75 -25.12
CA PRO A 27 -10.75 -6.38 -24.96
C PRO A 27 -9.94 -5.58 -23.95
N LEU A 28 -9.76 -4.29 -24.21
CA LEU A 28 -9.15 -3.33 -23.30
C LEU A 28 -10.22 -2.50 -22.60
N ALA A 29 -9.93 -2.07 -21.37
CA ALA A 29 -10.79 -1.10 -20.69
C ALA A 29 -10.80 0.25 -21.42
N VAL A 30 -11.96 0.88 -21.45
CA VAL A 30 -12.16 2.21 -22.05
C VAL A 30 -12.69 3.16 -20.98
N ILE A 31 -11.97 4.24 -20.72
CA ILE A 31 -12.40 5.35 -19.86
C ILE A 31 -12.80 6.51 -20.77
N THR A 32 -14.06 6.94 -20.71
CA THR A 32 -14.58 7.98 -21.61
C THR A 32 -14.52 9.37 -20.95
N VAL A 33 -14.03 10.37 -21.69
CA VAL A 33 -13.97 11.77 -21.25
C VAL A 33 -14.55 12.72 -22.29
N GLU A 34 -15.08 13.86 -21.85
CA GLU A 34 -15.58 14.93 -22.71
C GLU A 34 -14.56 16.06 -22.76
N GLN A 35 -14.26 16.53 -23.97
CA GLN A 35 -13.30 17.62 -24.16
C GLN A 35 -13.72 18.87 -23.37
N GLY A 36 -12.75 19.51 -22.70
CA GLY A 36 -12.95 20.70 -21.88
C GLY A 36 -13.41 20.43 -20.44
N LYS A 37 -13.76 19.18 -20.10
CA LYS A 37 -14.07 18.81 -18.70
C LYS A 37 -12.81 18.46 -17.91
N ARG A 38 -12.97 18.43 -16.59
CA ARG A 38 -11.95 17.98 -15.63
C ARG A 38 -12.49 16.79 -14.86
N TYR A 39 -11.63 15.80 -14.64
CA TYR A 39 -11.99 14.54 -14.02
C TYR A 39 -11.10 14.29 -12.81
N ARG A 40 -11.69 14.00 -11.65
CA ARG A 40 -10.94 13.42 -10.52
C ARG A 40 -10.83 11.92 -10.77
N MET A 41 -9.71 11.50 -11.32
CA MET A 41 -9.37 10.09 -11.50
C MET A 41 -8.89 9.53 -10.16
N ARG A 42 -9.32 8.32 -9.81
CA ARG A 42 -8.91 7.61 -8.60
C ARG A 42 -8.25 6.31 -9.01
N VAL A 43 -6.93 6.23 -8.87
CA VAL A 43 -6.15 5.03 -9.19
C VAL A 43 -5.94 4.25 -7.91
N VAL A 44 -6.24 2.96 -7.96
CA VAL A 44 -6.17 2.05 -6.82
C VAL A 44 -5.37 0.83 -7.26
N ASN A 45 -4.22 0.58 -6.64
CA ASN A 45 -3.45 -0.63 -6.91
C ASN A 45 -3.96 -1.78 -6.03
N ILE A 46 -4.77 -2.65 -6.64
CA ILE A 46 -5.32 -3.86 -6.01
C ILE A 46 -4.48 -5.12 -6.28
N ALA A 47 -3.26 -4.98 -6.80
CA ALA A 47 -2.43 -6.13 -7.12
C ALA A 47 -1.88 -6.80 -5.85
N CYS A 48 -1.73 -8.13 -5.91
CA CYS A 48 -1.13 -8.91 -4.83
C CYS A 48 0.39 -8.75 -4.72
N GLN A 49 1.07 -8.19 -5.73
CA GLN A 49 2.53 -8.08 -5.73
C GLN A 49 3.07 -6.85 -6.49
N PRO A 50 2.87 -6.71 -7.82
CA PRO A 50 3.58 -5.68 -8.57
C PRO A 50 3.17 -4.27 -8.13
N ASP A 51 4.17 -3.39 -8.11
CA ASP A 51 3.95 -1.97 -8.27
C ASP A 51 3.92 -1.62 -9.77
N TYR A 52 3.35 -0.45 -10.08
CA TYR A 52 3.19 0.00 -11.46
C TYR A 52 3.75 1.41 -11.64
N GLU A 53 4.45 1.65 -12.75
CA GLU A 53 4.59 3.00 -13.31
C GLU A 53 3.34 3.33 -14.13
N PHE A 54 2.58 4.34 -13.69
CA PHE A 54 1.30 4.73 -14.30
C PHE A 54 1.39 6.10 -14.97
N TRP A 55 0.84 6.21 -16.19
CA TRP A 55 0.62 7.48 -16.88
C TRP A 55 -0.46 7.39 -17.94
N ILE A 56 -0.83 8.55 -18.49
CA ILE A 56 -1.74 8.68 -19.63
C ILE A 56 -1.04 9.51 -20.70
N GLU A 57 -0.92 8.98 -21.91
CA GLU A 57 -0.20 9.65 -22.99
C GLU A 57 -0.80 11.03 -23.30
N ASN A 58 0.06 12.04 -23.45
CA ASN A 58 -0.28 13.45 -23.70
C ASN A 58 -1.18 14.12 -22.64
N HIS A 59 -1.25 13.58 -21.42
CA HIS A 59 -2.00 14.21 -20.33
C HIS A 59 -1.09 14.40 -19.11
N ASP A 60 -1.09 15.62 -18.57
CA ASP A 60 -0.55 15.89 -17.24
C ASP A 60 -1.56 15.47 -16.16
N MET A 61 -1.04 15.28 -14.96
CA MET A 61 -1.80 14.87 -13.79
C MET A 61 -1.53 15.83 -12.65
N THR A 62 -2.58 16.48 -12.16
CA THR A 62 -2.50 17.22 -10.90
C THR A 62 -2.91 16.29 -9.77
N VAL A 63 -1.94 15.64 -9.12
CA VAL A 63 -2.18 14.75 -7.97
C VAL A 63 -2.69 15.59 -6.79
N ILE A 64 -3.72 15.11 -6.10
CA ILE A 64 -4.42 15.85 -5.02
C ILE A 64 -4.74 15.00 -3.78
N GLU A 65 -4.56 13.69 -3.85
CA GLU A 65 -4.81 12.76 -2.74
C GLU A 65 -3.84 11.58 -2.82
N ALA A 66 -3.31 11.14 -1.67
CA ALA A 66 -2.53 9.93 -1.51
C ALA A 66 -3.15 9.10 -0.38
N ASP A 67 -3.54 7.85 -0.67
CA ASP A 67 -4.10 6.88 0.29
C ASP A 67 -5.26 7.43 1.15
N GLY A 68 -6.12 8.29 0.58
CA GLY A 68 -7.25 8.89 1.32
C GLY A 68 -6.93 10.22 2.01
N ILE A 69 -5.67 10.65 2.01
CA ILE A 69 -5.23 11.93 2.58
C ILE A 69 -5.16 12.98 1.47
N ASN A 70 -5.90 14.08 1.64
CA ASN A 70 -5.78 15.21 0.72
C ASN A 70 -4.40 15.85 0.89
N HIS A 71 -3.78 16.24 -0.21
CA HIS A 71 -2.49 16.93 -0.19
C HIS A 71 -2.51 18.19 -1.06
N GLN A 72 -1.51 19.05 -0.87
CA GLN A 72 -1.29 20.20 -1.74
C GLN A 72 -1.10 19.72 -3.19
N PRO A 73 -1.77 20.31 -4.20
CA PRO A 73 -1.69 19.81 -5.56
C PRO A 73 -0.26 19.72 -6.10
N VAL A 74 0.13 18.55 -6.60
CA VAL A 74 1.45 18.30 -7.22
C VAL A 74 1.26 17.94 -8.68
N GLN A 75 1.95 18.63 -9.58
CA GLN A 75 1.93 18.28 -11.00
C GLN A 75 2.89 17.14 -11.28
N ALA A 76 2.44 16.14 -12.04
CA ALA A 76 3.21 14.99 -12.48
C ALA A 76 2.73 14.52 -13.87
N ASP A 77 3.62 13.91 -14.64
CA ASP A 77 3.31 13.24 -15.92
C ASP A 77 3.19 11.72 -15.74
N LYS A 78 3.82 11.19 -14.68
CA LYS A 78 3.75 9.79 -14.27
C LYS A 78 3.91 9.66 -12.76
N PHE A 79 3.46 8.55 -12.20
CA PHE A 79 3.76 8.19 -10.82
C PHE A 79 3.91 6.68 -10.69
N ARG A 80 4.74 6.27 -9.73
CA ARG A 80 4.86 4.88 -9.30
C ARG A 80 3.84 4.60 -8.19
N ILE A 81 3.10 3.50 -8.28
CA ILE A 81 2.08 3.11 -7.31
C ILE A 81 2.29 1.68 -6.84
N PHE A 82 2.59 1.51 -5.55
CA PHE A 82 2.82 0.20 -4.94
C PHE A 82 1.52 -0.50 -4.58
N ALA A 83 1.56 -1.82 -4.34
CA ALA A 83 0.41 -2.59 -3.88
C ALA A 83 -0.24 -1.91 -2.66
N SER A 84 -1.58 -1.81 -2.66
CA SER A 84 -2.40 -1.10 -1.67
C SER A 84 -2.41 0.42 -1.72
N GLN A 85 -1.51 1.05 -2.48
CA GLN A 85 -1.54 2.51 -2.60
C GLN A 85 -2.66 3.01 -3.51
N ARG A 86 -3.07 4.26 -3.28
CA ARG A 86 -4.08 5.00 -4.04
C ARG A 86 -3.60 6.42 -4.29
N TYR A 87 -3.89 6.93 -5.48
CA TYR A 87 -3.75 8.34 -5.79
C TYR A 87 -5.04 8.87 -6.43
N SER A 88 -5.47 10.06 -6.01
CA SER A 88 -6.39 10.85 -6.85
C SER A 88 -5.60 11.91 -7.60
N PHE A 89 -5.89 12.07 -8.89
CA PHE A 89 -5.38 13.19 -9.67
C PHE A 89 -6.50 13.82 -10.50
N VAL A 90 -6.34 15.10 -10.80
CA VAL A 90 -7.19 15.82 -11.75
C VAL A 90 -6.58 15.67 -13.14
N LEU A 91 -7.36 15.06 -14.04
CA LEU A 91 -7.10 15.05 -15.47
C LEU A 91 -7.89 16.18 -16.13
N ASN A 92 -7.21 17.04 -16.89
CA ASN A 92 -7.85 18.01 -17.75
C ASN A 92 -8.02 17.40 -19.14
N ALA A 93 -9.25 17.20 -19.61
CA ALA A 93 -9.53 16.65 -20.94
C ALA A 93 -9.37 17.74 -22.02
N ASN A 94 -8.18 18.30 -22.14
CA ASN A 94 -7.87 19.46 -22.97
C ASN A 94 -7.16 19.11 -24.29
N GLN A 95 -6.94 17.82 -24.56
CA GLN A 95 -6.30 17.36 -25.79
C GLN A 95 -7.31 17.29 -26.96
N PRO A 96 -6.85 17.20 -28.22
CA PRO A 96 -7.72 16.93 -29.36
C PRO A 96 -8.60 15.70 -29.15
N ILE A 97 -9.80 15.68 -29.73
CA ILE A 97 -10.68 14.50 -29.68
C ILE A 97 -9.96 13.32 -30.34
N GLY A 98 -9.71 12.27 -29.56
CA GLY A 98 -9.00 11.07 -30.00
C GLY A 98 -8.98 9.98 -28.94
N ASN A 99 -8.22 8.93 -29.23
CA ASN A 99 -7.92 7.84 -28.30
C ASN A 99 -6.47 8.00 -27.82
N TYR A 100 -6.26 7.84 -26.52
CA TYR A 100 -4.95 7.95 -25.87
C TYR A 100 -4.70 6.71 -25.02
N TRP A 101 -3.46 6.24 -24.98
CA TRP A 101 -3.13 5.12 -24.13
C TRP A 101 -3.06 5.53 -22.65
N ILE A 102 -3.69 4.73 -21.81
CA ILE A 102 -3.43 4.65 -20.38
C ILE A 102 -2.42 3.50 -20.21
N ARG A 103 -1.31 3.73 -19.53
CA ARG A 103 -0.22 2.77 -19.37
C ARG A 103 0.00 2.47 -17.89
N ALA A 104 0.26 1.20 -17.56
CA ALA A 104 0.58 0.74 -16.22
C ALA A 104 1.66 -0.36 -16.31
N ASP A 105 2.93 0.03 -16.36
CA ASP A 105 4.06 -0.90 -16.52
C ASP A 105 4.40 -1.57 -15.18
N PRO A 106 4.32 -2.91 -15.06
CA PRO A 106 4.58 -3.59 -13.79
C PRO A 106 6.09 -3.72 -13.49
N SER A 107 6.45 -3.70 -12.21
CA SER A 107 7.85 -3.91 -11.77
C SER A 107 8.36 -5.35 -11.88
N SER A 108 7.46 -6.29 -12.16
CA SER A 108 7.73 -7.70 -12.42
C SER A 108 6.76 -8.17 -13.51
N GLY A 109 6.82 -9.41 -13.94
CA GLY A 109 5.88 -9.85 -14.98
C GLY A 109 6.43 -9.64 -16.39
N ASP A 110 5.53 -9.37 -17.32
CA ASP A 110 5.87 -9.02 -18.69
C ASP A 110 5.74 -7.50 -18.85
N ASN A 111 6.89 -6.83 -18.93
CA ASN A 111 7.00 -5.38 -18.97
C ASN A 111 6.81 -4.83 -20.39
N GLY A 112 6.56 -3.51 -20.47
CA GLY A 112 6.35 -2.79 -21.72
C GLY A 112 4.94 -2.97 -22.28
N PHE A 113 4.76 -2.64 -23.56
CA PHE A 113 3.42 -2.42 -24.14
C PHE A 113 3.17 -3.14 -25.47
N ASN A 114 4.07 -4.06 -25.85
CA ASN A 114 3.93 -4.77 -27.11
C ASN A 114 2.60 -5.54 -27.17
N GLY A 115 1.87 -5.41 -28.26
CA GLY A 115 0.53 -6.00 -28.40
C GLY A 115 -0.55 -5.36 -27.52
N GLY A 116 -0.27 -4.24 -26.85
CA GLY A 116 -1.22 -3.54 -25.97
C GLY A 116 -1.41 -4.20 -24.61
N ILE A 117 -0.47 -5.03 -24.15
CA ILE A 117 -0.42 -5.42 -22.73
C ILE A 117 -0.20 -4.18 -21.85
N ASN A 118 -0.52 -4.27 -20.56
CA ASN A 118 -0.27 -3.19 -19.59
C ASN A 118 -0.93 -1.85 -19.98
N SER A 119 -2.01 -1.90 -20.77
CA SER A 119 -2.60 -0.73 -21.41
C SER A 119 -4.13 -0.71 -21.31
N ALA A 120 -4.71 0.48 -21.34
CA ALA A 120 -6.13 0.75 -21.51
C ALA A 120 -6.33 2.01 -22.37
N ILE A 121 -7.57 2.36 -22.68
CA ILE A 121 -7.90 3.45 -23.60
C ILE A 121 -8.58 4.59 -22.85
N LEU A 122 -8.00 5.79 -22.90
CA LEU A 122 -8.71 7.03 -22.62
C LEU A 122 -9.35 7.53 -23.93
N ARG A 123 -10.68 7.53 -24.02
CA ARG A 123 -11.43 7.87 -25.22
C ARG A 123 -12.19 9.17 -25.04
N TYR A 124 -11.95 10.14 -25.92
CA TYR A 124 -12.76 11.35 -25.97
C TYR A 124 -14.11 11.08 -26.63
N VAL A 125 -15.19 11.68 -26.12
CA VAL A 125 -16.51 11.64 -26.78
C VAL A 125 -16.40 12.20 -28.19
N GLY A 126 -16.83 11.41 -29.18
CA GLY A 126 -16.71 11.71 -30.60
C GLY A 126 -15.48 11.12 -31.29
N ALA A 127 -14.55 10.50 -30.55
CA ALA A 127 -13.45 9.73 -31.14
C ALA A 127 -13.96 8.38 -31.68
N PRO A 128 -13.32 7.83 -32.73
CA PRO A 128 -13.65 6.51 -33.26
C PRO A 128 -13.41 5.38 -32.23
N GLU A 129 -14.17 4.29 -32.35
CA GLU A 129 -13.98 3.09 -31.54
C GLU A 129 -12.81 2.23 -32.05
N GLU A 130 -11.61 2.75 -31.87
CA GLU A 130 -10.36 2.08 -32.25
C GLU A 130 -9.31 2.19 -31.13
N GLU A 131 -8.21 1.45 -31.27
CA GLU A 131 -7.06 1.55 -30.39
C GLU A 131 -6.31 2.88 -30.64
N PRO A 132 -5.73 3.50 -29.60
CA PRO A 132 -4.80 4.61 -29.78
C PRO A 132 -3.62 4.21 -30.69
N ILE A 133 -3.12 5.18 -31.45
CA ILE A 133 -1.93 4.99 -32.28
C ILE A 133 -0.70 5.10 -31.38
N ASP A 134 0.19 4.12 -31.43
CA ASP A 134 1.46 4.18 -30.71
C ASP A 134 2.30 5.38 -31.19
N ARG A 135 2.73 6.19 -30.22
CA ARG A 135 3.61 7.34 -30.42
C ARG A 135 4.72 7.28 -29.38
N ASP A 136 5.89 7.81 -29.74
CA ASP A 136 6.93 8.06 -28.76
C ASP A 136 6.44 9.12 -27.77
N PHE A 137 6.13 8.66 -26.56
CA PHE A 137 5.77 9.51 -25.43
C PHE A 137 6.65 9.15 -24.24
N ASP A 138 7.34 10.15 -23.71
CA ASP A 138 8.31 10.01 -22.61
C ASP A 138 7.86 10.93 -21.46
N PRO A 139 7.12 10.42 -20.46
CA PRO A 139 6.72 11.19 -19.29
C PRO A 139 7.93 11.48 -18.41
N ARG A 140 8.30 12.76 -18.28
CA ARG A 140 9.56 13.16 -17.61
C ARG A 140 9.37 13.61 -16.17
N ASN A 141 8.20 14.17 -15.84
CA ASN A 141 7.93 14.66 -14.50
C ASN A 141 7.33 13.52 -13.65
N GLU A 142 8.18 12.79 -12.96
CA GLU A 142 7.76 11.72 -12.04
C GLU A 142 7.38 12.29 -10.67
N LEU A 143 6.21 11.91 -10.16
CA LEU A 143 5.81 12.22 -8.80
C LEU A 143 6.79 11.58 -7.80
N LYS A 144 7.37 12.41 -6.93
CA LYS A 144 8.17 11.93 -5.80
C LYS A 144 7.36 11.99 -4.53
N GLU A 145 7.47 10.96 -3.71
CA GLU A 145 6.79 10.89 -2.42
C GLU A 145 7.18 12.07 -1.49
N SER A 146 8.41 12.56 -1.59
CA SER A 146 8.91 13.73 -0.85
C SER A 146 8.18 15.03 -1.16
N ASP A 147 7.53 15.12 -2.32
CA ASP A 147 6.88 16.34 -2.80
C ASP A 147 5.40 16.40 -2.35
N LEU A 148 4.91 15.34 -1.72
CA LEU A 148 3.55 15.24 -1.21
C LEU A 148 3.46 15.81 0.21
N HIS A 149 2.61 16.82 0.39
CA HIS A 149 2.40 17.48 1.68
C HIS A 149 0.91 17.52 2.03
N PRO A 150 0.48 17.00 3.20
CA PRO A 150 -0.92 17.00 3.61
C PRO A 150 -1.53 18.40 3.55
N LEU A 151 -2.77 18.49 3.06
CA LEU A 151 -3.50 19.74 3.00
C LEU A 151 -4.00 20.15 4.39
N GLU A 152 -4.46 19.16 5.18
CA GLU A 152 -4.96 19.37 6.52
C GLU A 152 -3.98 18.87 7.59
N ASN A 153 -3.79 19.68 8.64
CA ASN A 153 -2.95 19.37 9.80
C ASN A 153 -1.55 18.83 9.41
N PRO A 154 -0.76 19.60 8.63
CA PRO A 154 0.58 19.18 8.26
C PRO A 154 1.48 19.12 9.50
N GLY A 155 2.46 18.20 9.46
CA GLY A 155 3.45 18.01 10.51
C GLY A 155 3.32 16.68 11.20
N ALA A 156 4.47 16.08 11.49
CA ALA A 156 4.53 14.80 12.18
C ALA A 156 4.35 14.96 13.69
N PRO A 157 3.76 13.98 14.39
CA PRO A 157 3.70 14.00 15.85
C PRO A 157 5.09 13.89 16.48
N GLY A 158 5.21 14.40 17.71
CA GLY A 158 6.45 14.41 18.49
C GLY A 158 7.35 15.62 18.21
N GLN A 159 8.60 15.52 18.65
CA GLN A 159 9.64 16.52 18.47
C GLN A 159 10.38 16.32 17.13
N PRO A 160 10.91 17.39 16.50
CA PRO A 160 11.43 17.35 15.13
C PRO A 160 12.87 16.82 15.05
N PHE A 161 13.13 15.66 15.63
CA PHE A 161 14.38 14.91 15.50
C PHE A 161 14.11 13.40 15.64
N PRO A 162 14.92 12.50 15.04
CA PRO A 162 14.75 11.06 15.16
C PRO A 162 14.73 10.59 16.61
N GLY A 163 13.77 9.72 16.97
CA GLY A 163 13.55 9.29 18.36
C GLY A 163 12.85 10.33 19.25
N GLY A 164 12.44 11.48 18.71
CA GLY A 164 11.72 12.54 19.43
C GLY A 164 10.25 12.21 19.74
N VAL A 165 9.94 10.98 20.11
CA VAL A 165 8.57 10.47 20.35
C VAL A 165 8.48 9.79 21.72
N ASP A 166 7.26 9.47 22.17
CA ASP A 166 7.05 8.73 23.42
C ASP A 166 7.57 7.29 23.32
N HIS A 167 7.45 6.66 22.15
CA HIS A 167 7.90 5.29 21.92
C HIS A 167 8.42 5.11 20.49
N ALA A 168 9.67 4.68 20.36
CA ALA A 168 10.31 4.41 19.08
C ALA A 168 10.58 2.89 18.93
N ILE A 169 10.22 2.33 17.79
CA ILE A 169 10.36 0.91 17.46
C ILE A 169 11.20 0.81 16.19
N ASN A 170 12.27 0.03 16.22
CA ASN A 170 12.99 -0.35 15.01
C ASN A 170 12.57 -1.75 14.59
N LEU A 171 12.12 -1.88 13.34
CA LEU A 171 11.75 -3.15 12.74
C LEU A 171 12.81 -3.53 11.71
N HIS A 172 13.53 -4.61 12.02
CA HIS A 172 14.52 -5.18 11.14
C HIS A 172 13.91 -6.27 10.26
N PHE A 173 13.95 -6.07 8.95
CA PHE A 173 13.44 -7.02 7.99
C PHE A 173 14.54 -7.98 7.54
N SER A 174 14.27 -9.27 7.66
CA SER A 174 15.16 -10.34 7.19
C SER A 174 14.37 -11.48 6.58
N THR A 175 15.06 -12.45 5.97
CA THR A 175 14.43 -13.56 5.24
C THR A 175 15.27 -14.84 5.31
N SER A 176 14.59 -15.99 5.23
CA SER A 176 15.18 -17.31 5.01
C SER A 176 14.84 -17.81 3.59
N SER A 177 15.06 -19.09 3.32
CA SER A 177 14.64 -19.73 2.07
C SER A 177 13.15 -19.60 1.77
N ASP A 178 12.31 -19.56 2.80
CA ASP A 178 10.87 -19.80 2.72
C ASP A 178 10.03 -18.82 3.55
N ARG A 179 10.65 -17.98 4.38
CA ARG A 179 9.93 -17.07 5.29
C ARG A 179 10.54 -15.67 5.33
N PHE A 180 9.70 -14.73 5.75
CA PHE A 180 10.09 -13.37 6.13
C PHE A 180 10.03 -13.21 7.65
N PHE A 181 10.84 -12.30 8.16
CA PHE A 181 10.98 -12.05 9.58
C PHE A 181 11.00 -10.55 9.84
N ILE A 182 10.34 -10.16 10.93
CA ILE A 182 10.48 -8.85 11.55
C ILE A 182 11.13 -9.07 12.90
N ASN A 183 12.31 -8.47 13.13
CA ASN A 183 13.10 -8.66 14.35
C ASN A 183 13.31 -10.15 14.70
N ASP A 184 13.75 -10.93 13.70
CA ASP A 184 14.03 -12.37 13.79
C ASP A 184 12.82 -13.26 14.10
N VAL A 185 11.60 -12.72 14.08
CA VAL A 185 10.36 -13.48 14.26
C VAL A 185 9.54 -13.46 12.97
N SER A 186 9.10 -14.64 12.52
CA SER A 186 8.18 -14.77 11.40
C SER A 186 6.76 -14.92 11.92
N PHE A 187 5.84 -14.11 11.39
CA PHE A 187 4.45 -14.15 11.83
C PHE A 187 3.79 -15.48 11.49
N MET A 188 3.03 -16.01 12.44
CA MET A 188 2.20 -17.20 12.29
C MET A 188 0.82 -16.88 12.82
N ASN A 189 -0.23 -17.17 12.05
CA ASN A 189 -1.59 -16.99 12.50
C ASN A 189 -1.79 -17.72 13.85
N PRO A 190 -2.19 -17.00 14.91
CA PRO A 190 -2.44 -17.62 16.20
C PRO A 190 -3.70 -18.50 16.11
N PRO A 191 -3.83 -19.55 16.93
CA PRO A 191 -5.03 -20.40 16.95
C PRO A 191 -6.29 -19.66 17.45
N ILE A 192 -6.11 -18.51 18.08
CA ILE A 192 -7.16 -17.62 18.57
C ILE A 192 -6.81 -16.21 18.11
N ASP A 193 -7.77 -15.51 17.51
CA ASP A 193 -7.59 -14.12 17.07
C ASP A 193 -7.05 -13.23 18.19
N VAL A 194 -6.12 -12.32 17.88
CA VAL A 194 -5.47 -11.46 18.89
C VAL A 194 -6.50 -10.65 19.68
N LEU A 195 -7.56 -10.16 19.01
CA LEU A 195 -8.67 -9.47 19.68
C LEU A 195 -9.37 -10.39 20.68
N LEU A 196 -9.68 -11.63 20.27
CA LEU A 196 -10.37 -12.61 21.12
C LEU A 196 -9.52 -13.05 22.31
N GLN A 197 -8.19 -13.09 22.17
CA GLN A 197 -7.28 -13.40 23.29
C GLN A 197 -7.48 -12.40 24.44
N VAL A 198 -7.52 -11.09 24.16
CA VAL A 198 -7.77 -10.06 25.18
C VAL A 198 -9.21 -10.11 25.68
N LEU A 199 -10.21 -10.20 24.79
CA LEU A 199 -11.61 -10.22 25.20
C LEU A 199 -11.97 -11.46 26.05
N SER A 200 -11.23 -12.57 25.89
CA SER A 200 -11.41 -13.81 26.66
C SER A 200 -10.56 -13.91 27.94
N GLY A 201 -9.65 -12.95 28.18
CA GLY A 201 -8.98 -12.83 29.47
C GLY A 201 -7.46 -12.66 29.46
N ALA A 202 -6.81 -12.53 28.30
CA ALA A 202 -5.41 -12.11 28.26
C ALA A 202 -5.28 -10.68 28.81
N ARG A 203 -4.35 -10.49 29.74
CA ARG A 203 -4.20 -9.23 30.51
C ARG A 203 -2.75 -8.86 30.81
N GLN A 204 -1.82 -9.82 30.82
CA GLN A 204 -0.42 -9.52 31.11
C GLN A 204 0.38 -9.25 29.83
N PRO A 205 1.37 -8.34 29.88
CA PRO A 205 2.25 -8.11 28.76
C PRO A 205 2.94 -9.40 28.31
N GLY A 206 2.97 -9.63 26.99
CA GLY A 206 3.58 -10.83 26.40
C GLY A 206 2.75 -12.12 26.49
N GLU A 207 1.51 -12.07 27.00
CA GLU A 207 0.56 -13.20 26.88
C GLU A 207 0.00 -13.36 25.45
N LEU A 208 0.09 -12.31 24.63
CA LEU A 208 -0.47 -12.31 23.28
C LEU A 208 0.36 -13.15 22.31
N LEU A 209 -0.35 -13.98 21.55
CA LEU A 209 0.19 -14.82 20.50
C LEU A 209 -0.05 -14.19 19.11
N PRO A 210 0.85 -14.43 18.13
CA PRO A 210 2.09 -15.19 18.25
C PRO A 210 3.18 -14.40 19.00
N GLN A 211 3.87 -15.07 19.93
CA GLN A 211 4.90 -14.43 20.76
C GLN A 211 6.01 -13.85 19.87
N GLY A 212 6.40 -12.60 20.16
CA GLY A 212 7.45 -11.90 19.43
C GLY A 212 6.99 -11.16 18.18
N SER A 213 5.76 -11.38 17.69
CA SER A 213 5.18 -10.56 16.61
C SER A 213 4.12 -9.57 17.08
N VAL A 214 3.80 -9.53 18.38
CA VAL A 214 2.87 -8.58 18.96
C VAL A 214 3.63 -7.49 19.71
N TYR A 215 3.47 -6.25 19.28
CA TYR A 215 4.08 -5.05 19.86
C TYR A 215 3.00 -4.28 20.60
N GLU A 216 3.04 -4.31 21.93
CA GLU A 216 2.12 -3.54 22.75
C GLU A 216 2.48 -2.05 22.70
N LEU A 217 1.54 -1.22 22.26
CA LEU A 217 1.72 0.22 22.21
C LEU A 217 1.20 0.88 23.49
N PRO A 218 1.79 2.00 23.91
CA PRO A 218 1.46 2.66 25.17
C PRO A 218 0.02 3.24 25.18
N GLY A 219 -0.34 3.88 26.30
CA GLY A 219 -1.65 4.47 26.54
C GLY A 219 -2.10 5.53 25.52
N PRO A 220 -3.24 6.19 25.76
CA PRO A 220 -3.86 7.11 24.79
C PRO A 220 -2.96 8.29 24.44
N ASN A 221 -3.04 8.73 23.18
CA ASN A 221 -2.41 9.94 22.64
C ASN A 221 -0.88 9.96 22.81
N LYS A 222 -0.24 8.81 22.61
CA LYS A 222 1.21 8.67 22.62
C LYS A 222 1.77 8.67 21.21
N THR A 223 2.88 9.39 21.04
CA THR A 223 3.55 9.52 19.76
C THR A 223 4.45 8.31 19.51
N ILE A 224 4.28 7.68 18.35
CA ILE A 224 4.99 6.47 17.96
C ILE A 224 5.87 6.78 16.75
N GLU A 225 7.09 6.26 16.75
CA GLU A 225 7.98 6.23 15.59
C GLU A 225 8.31 4.78 15.25
N ILE A 226 8.16 4.41 13.98
CA ILE A 226 8.58 3.10 13.48
C ILE A 226 9.58 3.32 12.35
N SER A 227 10.78 2.75 12.48
CA SER A 227 11.78 2.73 11.42
C SER A 227 11.93 1.33 10.84
N PHE A 228 12.06 1.25 9.51
CA PHE A 228 12.19 0.00 8.77
C PHE A 228 13.60 -0.13 8.21
N THR A 229 14.31 -1.17 8.63
CA THR A 229 15.65 -1.49 8.07
C THR A 229 15.58 -2.77 7.24
N GLY A 230 16.40 -2.86 6.20
CA GLY A 230 16.36 -3.99 5.27
C GLY A 230 15.31 -3.85 4.17
N GLY A 231 14.95 -2.62 3.79
CA GLY A 231 13.87 -2.35 2.83
C GLY A 231 13.96 -3.07 1.48
N GLY A 232 15.15 -3.54 1.07
CA GLY A 232 15.41 -4.21 -0.20
C GLY A 232 15.66 -5.73 -0.11
N ILE A 233 15.24 -6.40 0.96
CA ILE A 233 15.51 -7.84 1.11
C ILE A 233 14.95 -8.66 -0.06
N LYS A 234 15.75 -9.66 -0.50
CA LYS A 234 15.54 -10.43 -1.74
C LYS A 234 15.45 -9.58 -3.03
N GLY A 235 15.92 -8.33 -3.00
CA GLY A 235 15.87 -7.44 -4.17
C GLY A 235 14.50 -6.83 -4.44
N PHE A 236 13.54 -7.01 -3.52
CA PHE A 236 12.21 -6.42 -3.59
C PHE A 236 12.13 -5.17 -2.72
N GLU A 237 11.42 -4.17 -3.22
CA GLU A 237 10.91 -3.06 -2.44
C GLU A 237 9.58 -3.51 -1.81
N HIS A 238 9.42 -3.35 -0.49
CA HIS A 238 8.26 -3.87 0.23
C HIS A 238 7.30 -2.74 0.63
N PRO A 239 6.08 -2.68 0.09
CA PRO A 239 5.06 -1.75 0.58
C PRO A 239 4.57 -2.21 1.94
N ILE A 240 4.90 -1.46 2.99
CA ILE A 240 4.46 -1.73 4.35
C ILE A 240 3.17 -0.95 4.62
N HIS A 241 2.14 -1.67 5.05
CA HIS A 241 0.83 -1.14 5.39
C HIS A 241 0.57 -1.25 6.89
N LEU A 242 -0.04 -0.23 7.49
CA LEU A 242 -0.50 -0.22 8.87
C LEU A 242 -2.03 -0.06 8.91
N HIS A 243 -2.71 -1.00 9.54
CA HIS A 243 -4.15 -0.92 9.76
C HIS A 243 -4.48 0.12 10.85
N GLY A 244 -5.72 0.61 10.84
CA GLY A 244 -6.25 1.50 11.89
C GLY A 244 -5.69 2.93 11.92
N HIS A 245 -4.66 3.23 11.11
CA HIS A 245 -3.92 4.48 11.12
C HIS A 245 -3.57 4.97 9.72
N ALA A 246 -3.61 6.28 9.54
CA ALA A 246 -2.71 6.95 8.62
C ALA A 246 -1.48 7.42 9.41
N PHE A 247 -0.32 7.47 8.78
CA PHE A 247 0.96 7.83 9.39
C PHE A 247 1.72 8.83 8.53
N ASP A 248 2.54 9.64 9.19
CA ASP A 248 3.46 10.60 8.59
C ASP A 248 4.77 9.90 8.19
N VAL A 249 5.13 9.90 6.90
CA VAL A 249 6.39 9.33 6.41
C VAL A 249 7.50 10.36 6.58
N VAL A 250 8.05 10.42 7.79
CA VAL A 250 9.09 11.38 8.17
C VAL A 250 10.41 11.15 7.43
N ARG A 251 10.66 9.96 6.87
CA ARG A 251 11.76 9.68 5.95
C ARG A 251 11.30 8.71 4.87
N VAL A 252 11.29 9.15 3.62
CA VAL A 252 10.86 8.39 2.44
C VAL A 252 11.99 7.50 1.90
N ALA A 253 11.64 6.51 1.07
CA ALA A 253 12.62 5.66 0.40
C ALA A 253 13.56 6.48 -0.52
N GLY A 254 14.83 6.09 -0.62
CA GLY A 254 15.84 6.77 -1.43
C GLY A 254 16.28 8.13 -0.90
N SER A 255 15.94 8.49 0.34
CA SER A 255 16.30 9.75 0.99
C SER A 255 16.91 9.54 2.37
N ASP A 256 17.92 10.34 2.70
CA ASP A 256 18.50 10.45 4.04
C ASP A 256 17.95 11.64 4.84
N VAL A 257 17.06 12.43 4.22
CA VAL A 257 16.49 13.63 4.83
C VAL A 257 15.23 13.27 5.60
N TYR A 258 15.16 13.73 6.85
CA TYR A 258 13.92 13.69 7.64
C TYR A 258 13.11 14.97 7.41
N ASN A 259 11.82 14.81 7.16
CA ASN A 259 10.84 15.89 7.14
C ASN A 259 9.87 15.70 8.32
N PHE A 260 9.97 16.56 9.33
CA PHE A 260 9.04 16.60 10.47
C PHE A 260 8.00 17.72 10.35
N GLU A 261 8.19 18.66 9.42
CA GLU A 261 7.38 19.86 9.28
C GLU A 261 6.09 19.60 8.51
N ASN A 262 6.17 18.86 7.41
CA ASN A 262 5.03 18.56 6.54
C ASN A 262 5.22 17.28 5.70
N PRO A 263 5.69 16.15 6.28
CA PRO A 263 5.85 14.91 5.52
C PRO A 263 4.54 14.44 4.92
N VAL A 264 4.62 13.63 3.87
CA VAL A 264 3.44 12.95 3.33
C VAL A 264 2.79 12.12 4.43
N ARG A 265 1.46 12.14 4.49
CA ARG A 265 0.67 11.29 5.37
C ARG A 265 -0.12 10.31 4.52
N ARG A 266 -0.06 9.02 4.86
CA ARG A 266 -0.64 7.91 4.09
C ARG A 266 -0.76 6.65 4.95
N ASP A 267 -1.21 5.52 4.38
CA ASP A 267 -1.31 4.25 5.13
C ASP A 267 -0.44 3.11 4.58
N THR A 268 0.20 3.31 3.42
CA THR A 268 1.08 2.31 2.81
C THR A 268 2.33 2.96 2.25
N VAL A 269 3.52 2.56 2.72
CA VAL A 269 4.79 3.16 2.30
C VAL A 269 5.77 2.10 1.79
N ASN A 270 6.49 2.39 0.71
CA ASN A 270 7.61 1.56 0.29
C ASN A 270 8.73 1.62 1.35
N SER A 271 9.16 0.49 1.89
CA SER A 271 10.29 0.43 2.84
C SER A 271 11.65 0.76 2.22
N GLY A 272 11.71 0.93 0.90
CA GLY A 272 12.90 1.33 0.15
C GLY A 272 13.78 0.15 -0.25
N LYS A 273 15.07 0.37 -0.45
CA LYS A 273 16.09 -0.61 -0.84
C LYS A 273 17.00 -0.95 0.36
N GLY A 274 18.00 -1.82 0.16
CA GLY A 274 18.81 -2.37 1.27
C GLY A 274 19.57 -1.35 2.13
N GLY A 275 19.75 -0.11 1.66
CA GLY A 275 20.37 0.99 2.43
C GLY A 275 19.36 1.98 3.02
N ASP A 276 18.09 1.87 2.68
CA ASP A 276 17.07 2.79 3.17
C ASP A 276 16.68 2.50 4.62
N ASN A 277 16.24 3.54 5.30
CA ASN A 277 15.68 3.48 6.64
C ASN A 277 14.40 4.31 6.70
N VAL A 278 13.40 3.87 5.94
CA VAL A 278 12.09 4.54 5.87
C VAL A 278 11.49 4.59 7.27
N THR A 279 10.99 5.76 7.65
CA THR A 279 10.55 6.01 9.02
C THR A 279 9.18 6.68 8.99
N ILE A 280 8.25 6.17 9.80
CA ILE A 280 6.88 6.66 9.93
C ILE A 280 6.58 7.10 11.35
N ARG A 281 5.61 8.01 11.52
CA ARG A 281 5.08 8.40 12.83
C ARG A 281 3.56 8.46 12.85
N PHE A 282 2.97 8.13 13.99
CA PHE A 282 1.53 8.23 14.24
C PHE A 282 1.25 8.40 15.74
N VAL A 283 -0.03 8.48 16.11
CA VAL A 283 -0.49 8.66 17.50
C VAL A 283 -1.38 7.50 17.91
N THR A 284 -1.27 7.02 19.14
CA THR A 284 -2.16 5.96 19.68
C THR A 284 -3.54 6.51 20.07
N ASP A 285 -4.36 6.84 19.07
CA ASP A 285 -5.72 7.36 19.24
C ASP A 285 -6.83 6.33 18.94
N ASN A 286 -6.48 5.08 18.61
CA ASN A 286 -7.41 4.05 18.14
C ASN A 286 -7.15 2.69 18.81
N PRO A 287 -7.81 2.35 19.94
CA PRO A 287 -7.61 1.08 20.63
C PRO A 287 -7.95 -0.13 19.76
N GLY A 288 -7.00 -1.06 19.59
CA GLY A 288 -7.22 -2.32 18.89
C GLY A 288 -5.94 -3.06 18.49
N PRO A 289 -6.06 -4.32 18.05
CA PRO A 289 -4.96 -5.04 17.40
C PRO A 289 -4.89 -4.65 15.92
N TRP A 290 -3.90 -3.85 15.56
CA TRP A 290 -3.71 -3.37 14.19
C TRP A 290 -2.59 -4.10 13.49
N PHE A 291 -2.86 -4.63 12.30
CA PHE A 291 -1.86 -5.36 11.55
C PHE A 291 -0.87 -4.39 10.89
N LEU A 292 0.42 -4.72 10.96
CA LEU A 292 1.49 -4.07 10.22
C LEU A 292 2.17 -5.14 9.36
N HIS A 293 2.10 -5.03 8.04
CA HIS A 293 2.62 -6.08 7.17
C HIS A 293 3.10 -5.56 5.82
N CYS A 294 3.93 -6.36 5.15
CA CYS A 294 4.16 -6.19 3.73
C CYS A 294 2.86 -6.48 2.97
N HIS A 295 2.46 -5.60 2.06
CA HIS A 295 1.24 -5.72 1.28
C HIS A 295 1.44 -6.46 -0.06
N ILE A 296 2.64 -7.02 -0.26
CA ILE A 296 2.80 -8.14 -1.19
C ILE A 296 2.22 -9.37 -0.49
N ASP A 297 1.09 -9.86 -0.97
CA ASP A 297 0.23 -10.80 -0.25
C ASP A 297 0.93 -12.15 0.00
N TRP A 298 1.77 -12.57 -0.95
CA TRP A 298 2.63 -13.74 -0.80
C TRP A 298 3.70 -13.58 0.29
N HIS A 299 4.17 -12.35 0.54
CA HIS A 299 5.12 -12.06 1.62
C HIS A 299 4.41 -12.05 2.96
N LEU A 300 3.20 -11.50 3.03
CA LEU A 300 2.33 -11.62 4.20
C LEU A 300 2.12 -13.08 4.58
N GLU A 301 1.70 -13.93 3.62
CA GLU A 301 1.47 -15.35 3.82
C GLU A 301 2.71 -16.09 4.36
N THR A 302 3.91 -15.63 3.98
CA THR A 302 5.19 -16.20 4.44
C THR A 302 5.75 -15.52 5.69
N GLY A 303 4.90 -14.77 6.40
CA GLY A 303 5.13 -14.26 7.75
C GLY A 303 5.71 -12.86 7.84
N PHE A 304 5.66 -12.06 6.77
CA PHE A 304 6.14 -10.68 6.77
C PHE A 304 5.16 -9.71 7.45
N ALA A 305 4.89 -9.94 8.74
CA ALA A 305 3.92 -9.19 9.49
C ALA A 305 4.23 -9.07 10.98
N ALA A 306 3.55 -8.13 11.63
CA ALA A 306 3.50 -7.92 13.06
C ALA A 306 2.12 -7.33 13.44
N VAL A 307 1.79 -7.37 14.72
CA VAL A 307 0.56 -6.77 15.26
C VAL A 307 0.95 -5.65 16.23
N MET A 308 0.41 -4.46 16.00
CA MET A 308 0.44 -3.34 16.91
C MET A 308 -0.76 -3.46 17.85
N ALA A 309 -0.54 -3.98 19.06
CA ALA A 309 -1.58 -4.11 20.08
C ALA A 309 -1.72 -2.80 20.84
N GLU A 310 -2.58 -1.91 20.33
CA GLU A 310 -2.71 -0.56 20.84
C GLU A 310 -3.69 -0.48 22.02
N ARG A 311 -3.23 0.04 23.16
CA ARG A 311 -4.08 0.35 24.32
C ARG A 311 -4.89 -0.87 24.80
N THR A 312 -4.22 -2.02 24.86
CA THR A 312 -4.81 -3.32 25.28
C THR A 312 -5.65 -3.28 26.55
N PRO A 313 -5.34 -2.50 27.61
CA PRO A 313 -6.17 -2.48 28.82
C PRO A 313 -7.58 -1.93 28.59
N GLU A 314 -7.80 -1.16 27.52
CA GLU A 314 -9.07 -0.49 27.23
C GLU A 314 -10.04 -1.35 26.40
N TRP A 315 -9.57 -2.44 25.78
CA TRP A 315 -10.34 -3.15 24.75
C TRP A 315 -11.69 -3.67 25.24
N ASN A 316 -11.79 -4.18 26.47
CA ASN A 316 -13.07 -4.70 26.99
C ASN A 316 -14.11 -3.59 27.22
N ASP A 317 -13.66 -2.35 27.39
CA ASP A 317 -14.52 -1.21 27.70
C ASP A 317 -14.94 -0.46 26.43
N VAL A 318 -14.19 -0.58 25.34
CA VAL A 318 -14.41 0.23 24.11
C VAL A 318 -14.68 -0.60 22.86
N ILE A 319 -14.30 -1.89 22.84
CA ILE A 319 -14.53 -2.80 21.71
C ILE A 319 -15.64 -3.77 22.10
N HIS A 320 -16.78 -3.65 21.43
CA HIS A 320 -17.95 -4.49 21.64
C HIS A 320 -18.35 -5.16 20.32
N PRO A 321 -17.71 -6.30 19.96
CA PRO A 321 -18.10 -7.04 18.76
C PRO A 321 -19.55 -7.54 18.89
N PRO A 322 -20.29 -7.63 17.76
CA PRO A 322 -21.64 -8.16 17.78
C PRO A 322 -21.62 -9.68 18.05
N ALA A 323 -22.76 -10.26 18.44
CA ALA A 323 -22.85 -11.69 18.77
C ALA A 323 -22.37 -12.59 17.64
N GLU A 324 -22.66 -12.20 16.39
CA GLU A 324 -22.27 -12.88 15.17
C GLU A 324 -20.74 -12.98 15.00
N TRP A 325 -19.98 -12.03 15.57
CA TRP A 325 -18.52 -12.08 15.55
C TRP A 325 -18.01 -13.20 16.47
N PHE A 326 -18.60 -13.38 17.65
CA PHE A 326 -18.24 -14.46 18.57
C PHE A 326 -18.60 -15.85 18.01
N ASP A 327 -19.55 -15.94 17.08
CA ASP A 327 -19.89 -17.17 16.37
C ASP A 327 -18.86 -17.58 15.30
N LEU A 328 -17.96 -16.69 14.87
CA LEU A 328 -17.04 -16.94 13.75
C LEU A 328 -16.05 -18.07 14.07
N CYS A 329 -15.31 -17.98 15.17
CA CYS A 329 -14.30 -19.00 15.50
C CYS A 329 -14.94 -20.40 15.71
N PRO A 330 -16.05 -20.57 16.44
CA PRO A 330 -16.72 -21.86 16.54
C PRO A 330 -17.18 -22.41 15.19
N LYS A 331 -17.74 -21.58 14.30
CA LYS A 331 -18.17 -22.00 12.97
C LYS A 331 -16.99 -22.43 12.10
N TYR A 332 -15.92 -21.63 12.06
CA TYR A 332 -14.70 -21.95 11.29
C TYR A 332 -14.02 -23.23 11.80
N ASN A 333 -13.86 -23.37 13.12
CA ASN A 333 -13.21 -24.53 13.74
C ASN A 333 -14.01 -25.83 13.58
N ALA A 334 -15.31 -25.74 13.27
CA ALA A 334 -16.15 -26.90 12.97
C ALA A 334 -16.08 -27.33 11.49
N LEU A 335 -15.49 -26.51 10.60
CA LEU A 335 -15.30 -26.87 9.20
C LEU A 335 -14.21 -27.95 9.07
N PRO A 336 -14.41 -28.93 8.19
CA PRO A 336 -13.34 -29.86 7.84
C PRO A 336 -12.24 -29.13 7.05
N PRO A 337 -10.98 -29.61 7.07
CA PRO A 337 -9.85 -28.91 6.45
C PRO A 337 -10.03 -28.56 4.97
N GLU A 338 -10.78 -29.36 4.21
CA GLU A 338 -11.08 -29.11 2.81
C GLU A 338 -12.10 -27.98 2.54
N GLN A 339 -12.73 -27.45 3.59
CA GLN A 339 -13.69 -26.34 3.53
C GLN A 339 -13.18 -25.05 4.19
N GLN A 340 -11.95 -25.06 4.68
CA GLN A 340 -11.24 -23.88 5.19
C GLN A 340 -10.53 -23.15 4.04
#